data_AF-A0A9E2AW61-F1
#
_entry.id   AF-A0A9E2AW61-F1
#
_cell.length_a   1.000
_cell.length_b   1.000
_cell.length_c   1.000
_cell.angle_alpha   90.00
_cell.angle_beta   90.00
_cell.angle_gamma   90.00
#
_symmetry.space_group_name_H-M   'P 1'
#
loop_
_entity.id
_entity.type
_entity.pdbx_description
1 polymer ?
#
loop_
_entity_poly.entity_id
_entity_poly.type
_entity_poly.pdbx_seq_one_letter_code
_entity_poly.pdbx_strand_id
1 'polypeptide(L)' 'MERRSFIQKTALTTSAISLGSALTFARDSTANMKHDFNLKYAPHLGMFKHHAGDDPIDQLNFMADQGFTAFE' A
#
# COMPACT_ATOMS: atom_id res chain seq x y z
N MET A 1 2.48 9.12 46.13
CA MET A 1 2.68 8.70 44.72
C MET A 1 4.18 8.66 44.48
N GLU A 2 4.75 7.46 44.32
CA GLU A 2 6.21 7.27 44.22
C GLU A 2 6.72 7.67 42.83
N ARG A 3 7.36 8.84 42.70
CA ARG A 3 7.83 9.41 41.41
C ARG A 3 8.74 8.44 40.63
N ARG A 4 9.53 7.62 41.33
CA ARG A 4 10.42 6.62 40.73
C ARG A 4 9.65 5.48 40.06
N SER A 5 8.54 5.05 40.65
CA SER A 5 7.67 4.00 40.10
C SER A 5 6.96 4.48 38.83
N PHE A 6 6.56 5.76 38.82
CA PHE A 6 5.94 6.38 37.64
C PHE A 6 6.91 6.44 36.45
N ILE A 7 8.15 6.91 36.65
CA ILE A 7 9.13 7.02 35.56
C ILE A 7 9.48 5.64 34.98
N GLN A 8 9.66 4.62 35.83
CA GLN A 8 9.96 3.26 35.36
C GLN A 8 8.81 2.67 34.52
N LYS A 9 7.57 2.88 34.94
CA LYS A 9 6.38 2.41 34.20
C LYS A 9 6.24 3.14 32.86
N THR A 10 6.43 4.46 32.84
CA THR A 10 6.36 5.26 31.60
C THR A 10 7.45 4.85 30.61
N ALA A 11 8.69 4.62 31.07
CA ALA A 11 9.79 4.19 30.21
C ALA A 11 9.53 2.82 29.55
N LEU A 12 8.97 1.87 30.29
CA LEU A 12 8.66 0.52 29.79
C LEU A 12 7.50 0.52 28.79
N THR A 13 6.50 1.37 28.99
CA THR A 13 5.38 1.51 28.04
C THR A 13 5.84 2.14 26.72
N THR A 14 6.71 3.14 26.78
CA THR A 14 7.23 3.81 25.56
C THR A 14 8.09 2.88 24.70
N SER A 15 8.89 2.00 25.30
CA SER A 15 9.70 1.02 24.55
C SER A 15 8.89 -0.09 23.90
N ALA A 16 7.73 -0.45 24.45
CA ALA A 16 6.81 -1.39 23.82
C ALA A 16 6.15 -0.80 22.55
N ILE A 17 5.86 0.51 22.54
CA ILE A 17 5.26 1.19 21.39
C ILE A 17 6.25 1.31 20.23
N SER A 18 7.53 1.59 20.51
CA SER A 18 8.56 1.68 19.46
C SER A 18 8.81 0.34 18.75
N LEU A 19 8.76 -0.78 19.48
CA LEU A 19 8.88 -2.12 18.90
C LEU A 19 7.61 -2.57 18.16
N GLY A 20 6.42 -2.18 18.65
CA GLY A 20 5.15 -2.47 17.98
C GLY A 20 4.98 -1.72 16.66
N SER A 21 5.43 -0.46 16.58
CA SER A 21 5.36 0.34 15.34
C SER A 21 6.25 -0.22 14.22
N ALA A 22 7.39 -0.83 14.53
CA ALA A 22 8.23 -1.44 13.49
C ALA A 22 7.50 -2.59 12.74
N LEU A 23 6.56 -3.28 13.40
CA LEU A 23 5.77 -4.36 12.81
C LEU A 23 4.56 -3.87 12.01
N THR A 24 4.07 -2.65 12.25
CA THR A 24 2.92 -2.10 11.50
C THR A 24 3.31 -1.55 10.13
N PHE A 25 4.56 -1.08 9.96
CA PHE A 25 5.08 -0.62 8.67
C PHE A 25 5.39 -1.75 7.68
N ALA A 26 5.48 -3.01 8.16
CA ALA A 26 5.74 -4.18 7.32
C ALA A 26 4.45 -4.83 6.75
N ARG A 27 3.31 -4.14 6.80
CA ARG A 27 2.10 -4.58 6.10
C ARG A 27 2.17 -4.12 4.65
N ASP A 28 3.00 -4.80 3.87
CA ASP A 28 2.84 -4.78 2.43
C ASP A 28 1.49 -5.44 2.10
N SER A 29 0.49 -4.59 1.87
CA SER A 29 -0.84 -5.01 1.42
C SER A 29 -0.91 -4.91 -0.10
N THR A 30 0.16 -5.23 -0.83
CA THR A 30 0.10 -5.41 -2.28
C THR A 30 -0.38 -6.81 -2.63
N ALA A 31 -1.48 -7.24 -2.00
CA ALA A 31 -2.32 -8.18 -2.69
C ALA A 31 -2.83 -7.43 -3.92
N ASN A 32 -2.30 -7.80 -5.09
CA ASN A 32 -2.69 -7.29 -6.41
C ASN A 32 -4.14 -7.72 -6.69
N MET A 33 -5.06 -7.22 -5.87
CA MET A 33 -6.47 -7.51 -5.94
C MET A 33 -7.01 -6.62 -7.04
N LYS A 34 -7.32 -7.27 -8.16
CA LYS A 34 -8.12 -6.71 -9.24
C LYS A 34 -9.30 -5.94 -8.65
N HIS A 35 -9.35 -4.63 -8.92
CA HIS A 35 -10.44 -3.78 -8.43
C HIS A 35 -11.62 -3.85 -9.39
N ASP A 36 -12.83 -3.99 -8.85
CA ASP A 36 -14.04 -3.96 -9.66
C ASP A 36 -14.60 -2.53 -9.69
N PHE A 37 -14.31 -1.82 -10.78
CA PHE A 37 -14.82 -0.46 -10.98
C PHE A 37 -16.30 -0.47 -11.39
N ASN A 38 -17.09 0.45 -10.82
CA ASN A 38 -18.50 0.63 -11.18
C ASN A 38 -18.68 1.25 -12.58
N LEU A 39 -17.68 1.97 -13.09
CA LEU A 39 -17.70 2.66 -14.37
C LEU A 39 -16.60 2.14 -15.29
N LYS A 40 -16.81 2.32 -16.60
CA LYS A 40 -15.84 1.97 -17.64
C LYS A 40 -14.77 3.05 -17.76
N TYR A 41 -13.86 3.11 -16.80
CA TYR A 41 -12.66 3.93 -16.94
C TYR A 41 -11.79 3.35 -18.06
N ALA A 42 -11.47 4.21 -19.03
CA ALA A 42 -10.70 3.88 -20.22
C ALA A 42 -9.36 4.64 -20.16
N PRO A 43 -8.32 4.07 -19.54
CA PRO A 43 -7.01 4.69 -19.55
C PRO A 43 -6.37 4.55 -20.93
N HIS A 44 -5.37 5.39 -21.21
CA HIS A 44 -4.59 5.36 -22.45
C HIS A 44 -3.15 4.89 -22.22
N LEU A 45 -2.46 4.54 -23.31
CA LEU A 45 -1.04 4.21 -23.27
C LEU A 45 -0.21 5.39 -22.74
N GLY A 46 0.79 5.09 -21.93
CA GLY A 46 1.66 6.05 -21.26
C GLY A 46 1.27 6.36 -19.82
N MET A 47 0.00 6.18 -19.42
CA MET A 47 -0.45 6.43 -18.04
C MET A 47 0.28 5.55 -17.01
N PHE A 48 0.67 4.34 -17.43
CA PHE A 48 1.28 3.33 -16.55
C PHE A 48 2.76 3.10 -16.82
N LYS A 49 3.45 4.03 -17.48
CA LYS A 49 4.89 3.89 -17.79
C LYS A 49 5.76 3.60 -16.56
N HIS A 50 5.45 4.22 -15.42
CA HIS A 50 6.18 4.01 -14.17
C HIS A 50 5.80 2.71 -13.44
N HIS A 51 4.76 2.02 -13.88
CA HIS A 51 4.28 0.77 -13.29
C HIS A 51 4.60 -0.45 -14.17
N ALA A 52 4.31 -0.37 -15.47
CA ALA A 52 4.47 -1.47 -16.44
C ALA A 52 5.64 -1.24 -17.42
N GLY A 53 6.31 -0.09 -17.38
CA GLY A 53 7.39 0.24 -18.31
C GLY A 53 6.90 0.80 -19.64
N ASP A 54 7.80 0.84 -20.62
CA ASP A 54 7.56 1.45 -21.93
C ASP A 54 6.85 0.54 -22.93
N ASP A 55 6.72 -0.76 -22.64
CA ASP A 55 6.05 -1.72 -23.52
C ASP A 55 4.51 -1.53 -23.47
N PRO A 56 3.85 -1.23 -24.62
CA PRO A 56 2.39 -1.12 -24.68
C PRO A 56 1.65 -2.38 -24.22
N ILE A 57 2.21 -3.57 -24.46
CA ILE A 57 1.57 -4.83 -24.08
C ILE A 57 1.59 -5.00 -22.56
N ASP A 58 2.70 -4.67 -21.92
CA ASP A 58 2.81 -4.71 -20.46
C ASP A 58 1.87 -3.70 -19.80
N GLN A 59 1.65 -2.54 -20.43
CA GLN A 59 0.68 -1.56 -19.95
C GLN A 59 -0.76 -2.07 -20.07
N LEU A 60 -1.12 -2.77 -21.15
CA LEU A 60 -2.44 -3.41 -21.30
C LEU A 60 -2.66 -4.53 -20.27
N ASN A 61 -1.63 -5.34 -20.02
CA ASN A 61 -1.68 -6.37 -18.98
C ASN A 61 -1.87 -5.74 -17.61
N PHE A 62 -1.14 -4.67 -17.29
CA PHE A 62 -1.30 -3.93 -16.05
C PHE A 62 -2.73 -3.39 -15.89
N MET A 63 -3.33 -2.87 -16.96
CA MET A 63 -4.73 -2.40 -16.93
C MET A 63 -5.70 -3.53 -16.55
N ALA A 64 -5.55 -4.69 -17.18
CA ALA A 64 -6.38 -5.86 -16.89
C ALA A 64 -6.17 -6.37 -15.45
N ASP A 65 -4.92 -6.40 -14.99
CA ASP A 65 -4.55 -6.84 -13.64
C ASP A 65 -5.10 -5.90 -12.56
N GLN A 66 -5.11 -4.59 -12.81
CA GLN A 66 -5.73 -3.61 -11.91
C GLN A 66 -7.27 -3.61 -11.98
N GLY A 67 -7.86 -4.25 -13.00
CA GLY A 67 -9.30 -4.43 -13.15
C GLY A 67 -9.99 -3.42 -14.08
N PHE A 68 -9.22 -2.66 -14.87
CA PHE A 68 -9.79 -1.86 -15.94
C PHE A 68 -10.36 -2.76 -17.04
N THR A 69 -11.57 -2.44 -17.48
CA THR A 69 -12.30 -3.22 -18.50
C THR A 69 -12.51 -2.45 -19.80
N ALA A 70 -12.10 -1.19 -19.85
CA ALA A 70 -12.19 -0.33 -21.02
C ALA A 70 -10.81 0.29 -21.35
N PHE A 71 -10.67 0.72 -22.60
CA PHE A 71 -9.44 1.27 -23.19
C PHE A 71 -9.85 2.41 -24.14
N GLU A 72 -9.04 3.49 -24.19
CA GLU A 72 -9.28 4.67 -25.05
C GLU A 72 -8.94 4.43 -26.52
#